data_AF-A0A2V6R1P6-F1
#
_entry.id   AF-A0A2V6R1P6-F1
#
_cell.length_a   1.000
_cell.length_b   1.000
_cell.length_c   1.000
_cell.angle_alpha   90.00
_cell.angle_beta   90.00
_cell.angle_gamma   90.00
#
_symmetry.space_group_name_H-M   'P 1'
#
loop_
_entity.id
_entity.type
_entity.pdbx_description
1 polymer ?
#
loop_
_entity_poly.entity_id
_entity_poly.type
_entity_poly.pdbx_seq_one_letter_code
_entity_poly.pdbx_strand_id
1 'polypeptide(L)'
;MGTRWSALTFFTLAAVLGAAPAAAEEWSRARIERLPDSAFAVVEWAADGRKLRHLPHHDETGALDLAHLRAARQRLGQVKWLDHASADAAARHLAEHERELGLR
;
A
#
# COMPACT_ATOMS: atom_id res chain seq x y z
N MET A 1 -60.77 39.60 1.53
CA MET A 1 -59.77 39.54 2.64
C MET A 1 -58.74 38.50 2.27
N GLY A 2 -57.50 38.92 2.09
CA GLY A 2 -56.42 38.08 1.59
C GLY A 2 -55.62 37.44 2.71
N THR A 3 -54.90 36.36 2.36
CA THR A 3 -53.64 36.02 3.00
C THR A 3 -52.78 35.30 1.99
N ARG A 4 -51.67 35.96 1.65
CA ARG A 4 -50.57 35.50 0.81
C ARG A 4 -49.81 34.45 1.63
N TRP A 5 -49.60 33.24 1.11
CA TRP A 5 -48.70 32.27 1.74
C TRP A 5 -47.49 32.04 0.85
N SER A 6 -46.36 32.40 1.44
CA SER A 6 -45.04 32.52 0.84
C SER A 6 -44.48 31.19 0.36
N ALA A 7 -43.77 31.24 -0.76
CA ALA A 7 -42.86 30.20 -1.19
C ALA A 7 -41.74 30.00 -0.15
N LEU A 8 -41.45 28.75 0.19
CA LEU A 8 -40.17 28.37 0.79
C LEU A 8 -39.65 27.13 0.06
N THR A 9 -38.80 27.41 -0.92
CA THR A 9 -37.94 26.45 -1.62
C THR A 9 -36.90 25.94 -0.63
N PHE A 10 -36.98 24.67 -0.24
CA PHE A 10 -35.89 24.01 0.49
C PHE A 10 -34.78 23.65 -0.49
N PHE A 11 -33.73 24.49 -0.55
CA PHE A 11 -32.44 24.11 -1.09
C PHE A 11 -31.69 23.30 -0.03
N THR A 12 -31.80 21.98 -0.07
CA THR A 12 -30.87 21.10 0.65
C THR A 12 -29.56 21.02 -0.13
N LEU A 13 -28.56 21.75 0.33
CA LEU A 13 -27.17 21.62 -0.10
C LEU A 13 -26.59 20.35 0.57
N ALA A 14 -26.63 19.23 -0.14
CA ALA A 14 -25.89 18.03 0.26
C ALA A 14 -24.41 18.21 -0.11
N ALA A 15 -23.59 18.66 0.84
CA ALA A 15 -22.14 18.67 0.70
C ALA A 15 -21.61 17.23 0.82
N VAL A 16 -21.49 16.53 -0.32
CA VAL A 16 -20.76 15.27 -0.40
C VAL A 16 -19.27 15.61 -0.36
N LEU A 17 -18.65 15.52 0.82
CA LEU A 17 -17.20 15.45 0.95
C LEU A 17 -16.75 14.11 0.35
N GLY A 18 -16.38 14.14 -0.93
CA GLY A 18 -15.65 13.06 -1.56
C GLY A 18 -14.27 12.97 -0.93
N ALA A 19 -14.07 12.00 -0.04
CA ALA A 19 -12.73 11.55 0.31
C ALA A 19 -12.10 11.02 -0.98
N ALA A 20 -11.15 11.77 -1.55
CA ALA A 20 -10.38 11.30 -2.68
C ALA A 20 -9.74 9.96 -2.28
N PRO A 21 -9.80 8.92 -3.14
CA PRO A 21 -9.04 7.72 -2.84
C PRO A 21 -7.58 8.15 -2.79
N ALA A 22 -6.90 7.88 -1.67
CA ALA A 22 -5.46 7.83 -1.65
C ALA A 22 -5.05 6.67 -2.56
N ALA A 23 -5.06 6.92 -3.87
CA ALA A 23 -4.57 6.00 -4.86
C ALA A 23 -3.09 5.83 -4.52
N ALA A 24 -2.73 4.64 -4.06
CA ALA A 24 -1.34 4.23 -4.05
C ALA A 24 -0.81 4.50 -5.47
N GLU A 25 0.15 5.42 -5.60
CA GLU A 25 0.70 5.77 -6.90
C GLU A 25 1.16 4.47 -7.58
N GLU A 26 0.81 4.26 -8.84
CA GLU A 26 1.20 3.05 -9.54
C GLU A 26 2.71 3.11 -9.81
N TRP A 27 3.50 2.34 -9.04
CA TRP A 27 4.94 2.37 -9.17
C TRP A 27 5.39 1.80 -10.51
N SER A 28 6.03 2.65 -11.32
CA SER A 28 6.67 2.19 -12.55
C SER A 28 7.73 1.12 -12.25
N ARG A 29 7.89 0.16 -13.16
CA ARG A 29 8.95 -0.85 -13.08
C ARG A 29 10.34 -0.22 -12.86
N ALA A 30 10.64 0.85 -13.58
CA ALA A 30 11.92 1.57 -13.48
C ALA A 30 12.15 2.18 -12.08
N ARG A 31 11.09 2.59 -11.39
CA ARG A 31 11.16 3.07 -10.00
C ARG A 31 11.50 1.92 -9.05
N ILE A 32 10.77 0.81 -9.11
CA ILE A 32 11.03 -0.39 -8.29
C ILE A 32 12.47 -0.88 -8.48
N GLU A 33 12.96 -0.87 -9.72
CA GLU A 33 14.31 -1.36 -10.03
C GLU A 33 15.42 -0.59 -9.33
N ARG A 34 15.23 0.72 -9.07
CA ARG A 34 16.20 1.59 -8.39
C ARG A 34 16.16 1.53 -6.87
N LEU A 35 15.15 0.90 -6.28
CA LEU A 35 15.09 0.77 -4.82
C LEU A 35 16.26 -0.04 -4.25
N PRO A 36 16.76 0.33 -3.05
CA PRO A 36 17.70 -0.51 -2.32
C PRO A 36 17.03 -1.81 -1.85
N ASP A 37 17.84 -2.82 -1.53
CA ASP A 37 17.34 -4.11 -1.03
C ASP A 37 16.48 -3.97 0.24
N SER A 38 16.79 -2.98 1.09
CA SER A 38 16.04 -2.69 2.33
C SER A 38 14.59 -2.28 2.09
N ALA A 39 14.21 -1.91 0.85
CA ALA A 39 12.84 -1.58 0.50
C ALA A 39 11.95 -2.82 0.26
N PHE A 40 12.53 -4.03 0.28
CA PHE A 40 11.87 -5.29 -0.05
C PHE A 40 11.82 -6.19 1.18
N ALA A 41 10.75 -7.00 1.30
CA ALA A 41 10.59 -7.87 2.46
C ALA A 41 11.65 -8.98 2.50
N VAL A 42 12.01 -9.51 1.33
CA VAL A 42 13.06 -10.53 1.16
C VAL A 42 13.75 -10.34 -0.19
N VAL A 43 15.03 -10.67 -0.22
CA VAL A 43 15.84 -10.78 -1.42
C VAL A 43 16.36 -12.21 -1.55
N GLU A 44 15.99 -12.91 -2.61
CA GLU A 44 16.47 -14.25 -2.96
C GLU A 44 17.52 -14.18 -4.08
N TRP A 45 18.34 -15.22 -4.20
CA TRP A 45 19.31 -15.37 -5.28
C TRP A 45 18.97 -16.62 -6.08
N ALA A 46 18.69 -16.44 -7.37
CA ALA A 46 18.53 -17.55 -8.29
C ALA A 46 19.87 -18.24 -8.57
N ALA A 47 19.84 -19.49 -9.01
CA ALA A 47 21.04 -20.27 -9.31
C ALA A 47 21.93 -19.65 -10.40
N ASP A 48 21.36 -18.80 -11.25
CA ASP A 48 22.06 -18.04 -12.30
C ASP A 48 22.64 -16.70 -11.81
N GLY A 49 22.59 -16.44 -10.49
CA GLY A 49 23.11 -15.23 -9.88
C GLY A 49 22.16 -14.02 -9.97
N ARG A 50 20.96 -14.16 -10.52
CA ARG A 50 19.98 -13.06 -10.50
C ARG A 50 19.41 -12.85 -9.11
N LYS A 51 19.35 -11.59 -8.70
CA LYS A 51 18.69 -11.14 -7.48
C LYS A 51 17.17 -11.04 -7.72
N LEU A 52 16.37 -11.72 -6.91
CA LEU A 52 14.92 -11.63 -6.90
C LEU A 52 14.48 -10.85 -5.67
N ARG A 53 13.85 -9.69 -5.89
CA ARG A 53 13.44 -8.77 -4.82
C ARG A 53 11.93 -8.82 -4.67
N HIS A 54 11.45 -9.17 -3.48
CA HIS A 54 10.04 -9.47 -3.25
C HIS A 54 9.37 -8.43 -2.36
N LEU A 55 8.12 -8.09 -2.73
CA LEU A 55 7.21 -7.29 -1.90
C LEU A 55 7.82 -5.93 -1.48
N PRO A 56 8.03 -4.99 -2.44
CA PRO A 56 8.48 -3.64 -2.12
C PRO A 56 7.45 -2.92 -1.25
N HIS A 57 7.92 -2.20 -0.23
CA HIS A 57 7.05 -1.52 0.75
C HIS A 57 7.61 -0.21 1.32
N HIS A 58 8.74 0.29 0.82
CA HIS A 58 9.26 1.62 1.14
C HIS A 58 8.99 2.57 -0.03
N ASP A 59 9.11 3.88 0.18
CA ASP A 59 9.02 4.93 -0.85
C ASP A 59 10.37 5.28 -1.50
N GLU A 60 10.39 6.28 -2.41
CA GLU A 60 11.62 6.71 -3.09
C GLU A 60 12.66 7.34 -2.15
N THR A 61 12.23 7.82 -0.98
CA THR A 61 13.12 8.34 0.07
C THR A 61 13.68 7.21 0.93
N GLY A 62 13.17 5.99 0.76
CA GLY A 62 13.47 4.82 1.58
C GLY A 62 12.66 4.75 2.87
N ALA A 63 11.67 5.64 3.06
CA ALA A 63 10.78 5.59 4.21
C ALA A 63 9.70 4.51 4.01
N LEU A 64 9.14 3.99 5.09
CA LEU A 64 8.07 2.99 5.03
C LEU A 64 6.80 3.60 4.40
N ASP A 65 6.26 2.95 3.36
CA ASP A 65 5.02 3.35 2.71
C ASP A 65 3.87 2.43 3.18
N LEU A 66 2.90 3.02 3.87
CA LEU A 66 1.77 2.27 4.44
C LEU A 66 0.87 1.61 3.40
N ALA A 67 0.66 2.23 2.25
CA ALA A 67 -0.14 1.65 1.19
C ALA A 67 0.56 0.43 0.59
N HIS A 68 1.87 0.56 0.35
CA HIS A 68 2.67 -0.55 -0.17
C HIS A 68 2.89 -1.66 0.85
N LEU A 69 3.03 -1.36 2.14
CA LEU A 69 3.07 -2.35 3.22
C LEU A 69 1.79 -3.21 3.24
N ARG A 70 0.62 -2.58 3.15
CA ARG A 70 -0.67 -3.30 3.11
C ARG A 70 -0.78 -4.17 1.86
N ALA A 71 -0.41 -3.63 0.70
CA ALA A 71 -0.41 -4.39 -0.55
C ALA A 71 0.57 -5.58 -0.52
N ALA A 72 1.77 -5.37 0.04
CA ALA A 72 2.76 -6.42 0.27
C ALA A 72 2.21 -7.55 1.14
N ARG A 73 1.52 -7.21 2.24
CA ARG A 73 0.90 -8.20 3.14
C ARG A 73 -0.17 -9.04 2.43
N GLN A 74 -1.01 -8.42 1.62
CA GLN A 74 -2.05 -9.12 0.84
C GLN A 74 -1.48 -10.06 -0.22
N ARG A 75 -0.29 -9.75 -0.74
CA ARG A 75 0.35 -10.50 -1.83
C ARG A 75 1.23 -11.66 -1.36
N LEU A 76 1.47 -11.83 -0.07
CA LEU A 76 2.34 -12.90 0.47
C LEU A 76 2.01 -14.30 -0.09
N GLY A 77 0.72 -14.66 -0.12
CA GLY A 77 0.27 -15.96 -0.64
C GLY A 77 0.33 -16.11 -2.16
N GLN A 78 0.66 -15.03 -2.89
CA GLN A 78 0.76 -15.00 -4.36
C GLN A 78 2.21 -15.05 -4.85
N VAL A 79 3.18 -14.89 -3.94
CA VAL A 79 4.60 -14.93 -4.30
C VAL A 79 5.04 -16.37 -4.55
N LYS A 80 5.74 -16.58 -5.66
CA LYS A 80 6.48 -17.82 -5.91
C LYS A 80 7.87 -17.70 -5.28
N TRP A 81 8.04 -18.34 -4.15
CA TRP A 81 9.31 -18.37 -3.40
C TRP A 81 10.25 -19.41 -3.98
N LEU A 82 11.56 -19.11 -4.00
CA LEU A 82 12.57 -20.14 -4.27
C LEU A 82 12.81 -20.98 -3.01
N ASP A 83 12.88 -20.34 -1.85
CA ASP A 83 12.98 -20.98 -0.54
C ASP A 83 11.68 -20.79 0.25
N HIS A 84 11.12 -21.87 0.78
CA HIS A 84 9.94 -21.80 1.66
C HIS A 84 10.20 -20.94 2.91
N ALA A 85 11.43 -20.92 3.45
CA ALA A 85 11.79 -20.08 4.58
C ALA A 85 11.71 -18.57 4.26
N SER A 86 11.82 -18.19 2.98
CA SER A 86 11.65 -16.80 2.55
C SER A 86 10.21 -16.30 2.72
N ALA A 87 9.21 -17.17 2.60
CA ALA A 87 7.82 -16.81 2.86
C ALA A 87 7.62 -16.38 4.32
N ASP A 88 8.17 -17.17 5.26
CA ASP A 88 8.08 -16.91 6.70
C ASP A 88 8.90 -15.66 7.08
N ALA A 89 10.09 -15.50 6.50
CA ALA A 89 10.91 -14.32 6.71
C ALA A 89 10.20 -13.05 6.24
N ALA A 90 9.59 -13.07 5.05
CA ALA A 90 8.82 -11.94 4.52
C ALA A 90 7.60 -11.62 5.39
N ALA A 91 6.88 -12.65 5.85
CA ALA A 91 5.71 -12.46 6.71
C ALA A 91 6.10 -11.82 8.05
N ARG A 92 7.21 -12.26 8.65
CA ARG A 92 7.75 -11.68 9.89
C ARG A 92 8.21 -10.24 9.70
N HIS A 93 8.95 -9.95 8.62
CA HIS A 93 9.42 -8.61 8.29
C HIS A 93 8.27 -7.61 8.18
N LEU A 94 7.23 -7.94 7.41
CA LEU A 94 6.07 -7.06 7.26
C LEU A 94 5.27 -6.90 8.56
N ALA A 95 5.18 -7.95 9.38
CA ALA A 95 4.51 -7.89 10.68
C ALA A 95 5.27 -7.01 11.69
N GLU A 96 6.60 -6.94 11.58
CA GLU A 96 7.41 -6.05 12.41
C GLU A 96 7.11 -4.58 12.11
N HIS A 97 7.06 -4.20 10.84
CA HIS A 97 6.61 -2.86 10.45
C HIS A 97 5.19 -2.53 10.90
N GLU A 98 4.25 -3.49 10.81
CA GLU A 98 2.88 -3.30 11.33
C GLU A 98 2.88 -3.03 12.84
N ARG A 99 3.73 -3.73 13.61
CA ARG A 99 3.91 -3.51 15.06
C ARG A 99 4.52 -2.14 15.37
N GLU A 100 5.56 -1.74 14.64
CA GLU A 100 6.21 -0.43 14.79
C GLU A 100 5.24 0.72 14.54
N LEU A 101 4.30 0.53 13.62
CA LEU A 101 3.22 1.47 13.31
C LEU A 101 2.01 1.36 14.25
N GLY A 102 1.98 0.41 15.19
CA GLY A 102 0.85 0.18 16.09
C GLY A 102 -0.42 -0.33 15.41
N LEU A 103 -0.29 -1.01 14.26
CA LEU A 103 -1.41 -1.55 13.50
C LEU A 103 -1.83 -2.95 13.97
N ARG A 104 -0.97 -3.66 14.72
CA ARG A 104 -1.18 -5.00 15.28
C ARG A 104 -0.44 -5.20 16.59
#